data_AF-A0A1C5ZKF4-F1
#
_entry.id   AF-A0A1C5ZKF4-F1
#
_cell.length_a   1.000
_cell.length_b   1.000
_cell.length_c   1.000
_cell.angle_alpha   90.00
_cell.angle_beta   90.00
_cell.angle_gamma   90.00
#
_symmetry.space_group_name_H-M   'P 1'
#
loop_
_entity.id
_entity.type
_entity.pdbx_description
1 polymer ?
#
loop_
_entity_poly.entity_id
_entity_poly.type
_entity_poly.pdbx_seq_one_letter_code
_entity_poly.pdbx_strand_id
1 'polypeptide(L)'
;MVQLIDPVTELRKWCKKIVHVHGKDATIDWDAVRHGGISGAVPFVWHRMPGFGDTNWRDIISILRSNGYEDDICIEGYHDPVYNGELEMTGQLHALNYLKWCRGGEFTPTPWEK
;
A
#
# COMPACT_ATOMS: atom_id res chain seq x y z
N MET A 1 5.91 6.89 -0.12
CA MET A 1 5.21 7.76 0.85
C MET A 1 6.11 8.41 1.90
N VAL A 2 6.92 7.69 2.69
CA VAL A 2 7.76 8.29 3.78
C VAL A 2 8.71 9.40 3.29
N GLN A 3 9.22 9.28 2.06
CA GLN A 3 10.06 10.31 1.42
C GLN A 3 9.28 11.17 0.41
N LEU A 4 7.95 11.20 0.50
CA LEU A 4 7.03 11.86 -0.44
C LEU A 4 7.14 11.38 -1.91
N ILE A 5 7.86 10.29 -2.16
CA ILE A 5 7.89 9.62 -3.46
C ILE A 5 6.55 8.92 -3.70
N ASP A 6 5.93 9.22 -4.84
CA ASP A 6 4.71 8.57 -5.31
C ASP A 6 5.03 7.17 -5.87
N PRO A 7 4.58 6.08 -5.21
CA PRO A 7 4.85 4.73 -5.68
C PRO A 7 4.17 4.42 -7.02
N VAL A 8 3.02 5.05 -7.33
CA VAL A 8 2.30 4.79 -8.58
C VAL A 8 3.12 5.30 -9.77
N THR A 9 3.71 6.49 -9.64
CA THR A 9 4.58 7.06 -10.67
C THR A 9 5.82 6.21 -10.91
N GLU A 10 6.53 5.79 -9.86
CA GLU A 10 7.73 4.96 -10.02
C GLU A 10 7.40 3.56 -10.56
N LEU A 11 6.28 2.98 -10.14
CA LEU A 11 5.86 1.67 -10.63
C LEU A 11 5.62 1.70 -12.14
N ARG A 12 5.00 2.75 -12.70
CA ARG A 12 4.81 2.87 -14.16
C ARG A 12 6.14 2.82 -14.94
N LYS A 13 7.23 3.30 -14.35
CA LYS A 13 8.56 3.31 -14.96
C LYS A 13 9.28 1.97 -14.80
N TRP A 14 9.15 1.33 -13.66
CA TRP A 14 9.99 0.21 -13.26
C TRP A 14 9.27 -1.13 -13.13
N CYS A 15 7.98 -1.22 -13.43
CA CYS A 15 7.14 -2.41 -13.15
C CYS A 15 7.77 -3.74 -13.60
N LYS A 16 8.42 -3.77 -14.76
CA LYS A 16 9.06 -4.98 -15.33
C LYS A 16 10.32 -5.44 -14.60
N LYS A 17 10.80 -4.66 -13.63
CA LYS A 17 11.96 -4.97 -12.78
C LYS A 17 11.56 -5.28 -11.33
N ILE A 18 10.27 -5.29 -11.02
CA ILE A 18 9.78 -5.63 -9.69
C ILE A 18 9.88 -7.14 -9.51
N VAL A 19 10.62 -7.56 -8.50
CA VAL A 19 10.81 -8.98 -8.15
C VAL A 19 10.03 -9.40 -6.91
N HIS A 20 9.62 -8.45 -6.08
CA HIS A 20 8.83 -8.68 -4.86
C HIS A 20 8.16 -7.37 -4.42
N VAL A 21 7.00 -7.47 -3.76
CA VAL A 21 6.23 -6.31 -3.30
C VAL A 21 5.84 -6.49 -1.83
N HIS A 22 6.14 -5.47 -1.01
CA HIS A 22 5.60 -5.38 0.34
C HIS A 22 4.35 -4.52 0.37
N GLY A 23 3.29 -5.03 0.99
CA GLY A 23 2.10 -4.30 1.41
C GLY A 23 2.41 -3.43 2.61
N LYS A 24 2.88 -2.20 2.38
CA LYS A 24 3.19 -1.21 3.43
C LYS A 24 2.67 0.17 3.04
N ASP A 25 2.00 0.84 3.96
CA ASP A 25 1.35 2.11 3.72
C ASP A 25 1.86 3.21 4.67
N ALA A 26 1.44 4.45 4.42
CA ALA A 26 1.66 5.57 5.31
C ALA A 26 0.61 6.67 5.09
N THR A 27 0.35 7.45 6.13
CA THR A 27 -0.43 8.69 6.02
C THR A 27 0.48 9.90 6.22
N ILE A 28 0.28 10.92 5.38
CA ILE A 28 1.04 12.18 5.39
C ILE A 28 0.19 13.29 6.01
N ASP A 29 0.72 13.93 7.05
CA ASP A 29 0.23 15.23 7.51
C ASP A 29 0.87 16.33 6.67
N TRP A 30 0.12 16.77 5.67
CA TRP A 30 0.55 17.84 4.78
C TRP A 30 0.66 19.21 5.46
N ASP A 31 -0.05 19.43 6.56
CA ASP A 31 0.09 20.67 7.31
C ASP A 31 1.41 20.68 8.07
N ALA A 32 1.81 19.57 8.69
CA ALA A 32 3.14 19.43 9.27
C ALA A 32 4.25 19.67 8.22
N VAL A 33 4.12 19.10 7.02
CA VAL A 33 5.06 19.36 5.90
C VAL A 33 5.09 20.84 5.52
N ARG A 34 3.94 21.51 5.42
CA ARG A 34 3.88 22.94 5.04
C ARG A 34 4.48 23.87 6.09
N HIS A 35 4.34 23.54 7.37
CA HIS A 35 4.86 24.37 8.46
C HIS A 35 6.34 24.11 8.76
N GLY A 36 6.79 22.85 8.70
CA GLY A 36 8.10 22.42 9.19
C GLY A 36 9.02 21.77 8.15
N GLY A 37 8.54 21.57 6.91
CA GLY A 37 9.24 20.78 5.90
C GLY A 37 9.32 19.30 6.26
N ILE A 38 10.05 18.53 5.44
CA ILE A 38 10.24 17.07 5.64
C ILE A 38 11.46 16.71 6.51
N SER A 39 12.24 17.71 6.91
CA SER A 39 13.41 17.56 7.79
C SER A 39 13.22 18.30 9.12
N GLY A 40 12.00 18.74 9.40
CA GLY A 40 11.64 19.38 10.67
C GLY A 40 11.64 18.39 11.84
N ALA A 41 11.60 18.93 13.06
CA ALA A 41 11.57 18.12 14.30
C ALA A 41 10.22 17.46 14.58
N VAL A 42 9.16 17.83 13.83
CA VAL A 42 7.80 17.31 14.01
C VAL A 42 7.57 16.18 13.00
N PRO A 43 7.08 15.00 13.43
CA PRO A 43 6.68 13.95 12.51
C PRO A 43 5.61 14.44 11.53
N PHE A 44 5.78 14.16 10.24
CA PHE A 44 4.79 14.47 9.20
C PHE A 44 4.23 13.21 8.53
N VAL A 45 4.72 12.03 8.91
CA VAL A 45 4.34 10.76 8.31
C VAL A 45 4.24 9.68 9.38
N TRP A 46 3.21 8.85 9.25
CA TRP A 46 3.00 7.67 10.09
C TRP A 46 2.89 6.45 9.21
N HIS A 47 3.63 5.40 9.57
CA HIS A 47 3.49 4.10 8.94
C HIS A 47 2.09 3.53 9.20
N ARG A 48 1.52 2.88 8.20
CA ARG A 48 0.17 2.30 8.28
C ARG A 48 0.14 0.93 7.62
N MET A 49 -0.81 0.11 8.05
CA MET A 49 -1.20 -1.06 7.27
C MET A 49 -1.95 -0.60 5.99
N PRO A 50 -1.86 -1.33 4.87
CA PRO A 50 -2.69 -1.09 3.69
C PRO A 50 -4.17 -0.96 4.03
N GLY A 51 -4.82 0.08 3.50
CA GLY A 51 -6.23 0.40 3.79
C GLY A 51 -6.43 1.45 4.89
N PHE A 52 -5.40 1.73 5.68
CA PHE A 52 -5.39 2.81 6.66
C PHE A 52 -4.46 3.98 6.33
N GLY A 53 -3.68 3.87 5.26
CA GLY A 53 -2.81 4.91 4.75
C GLY A 53 -3.36 5.61 3.49
N ASP A 54 -2.51 6.42 2.86
CA ASP A 54 -2.91 7.28 1.74
C ASP A 54 -2.56 6.67 0.37
N THR A 55 -1.90 5.51 0.35
CA THR A 55 -1.45 4.89 -0.90
C THR A 55 -2.65 4.36 -1.72
N ASN A 56 -2.71 4.70 -3.01
CA ASN A 56 -3.71 4.15 -3.91
C ASN A 56 -3.37 2.72 -4.35
N TRP A 57 -3.68 1.74 -3.50
CA TRP A 57 -3.43 0.32 -3.76
C TRP A 57 -4.17 -0.25 -4.98
N ARG A 58 -5.31 0.34 -5.37
CA ARG A 58 -6.03 -0.09 -6.57
C ARG A 58 -5.21 0.21 -7.83
N ASP A 59 -4.59 1.38 -7.91
CA ASP A 59 -3.71 1.73 -9.04
C ASP A 59 -2.45 0.86 -9.06
N ILE A 60 -1.82 0.65 -7.89
CA ILE A 60 -0.64 -0.21 -7.77
C ILE A 60 -0.94 -1.60 -8.31
N ILE A 61 -2.01 -2.24 -7.82
CA ILE A 61 -2.38 -3.59 -8.25
C ILE A 61 -2.78 -3.61 -9.74
N SER A 62 -3.47 -2.58 -10.23
CA SER A 62 -3.83 -2.48 -11.66
C SER A 62 -2.58 -2.41 -12.56
N ILE A 63 -1.57 -1.65 -12.16
CA ILE A 63 -0.30 -1.54 -12.89
C ILE A 63 0.46 -2.87 -12.84
N LEU A 64 0.59 -3.48 -11.66
CA LEU A 64 1.23 -4.79 -11.50
C LEU A 64 0.59 -5.84 -12.42
N ARG A 65 -0.74 -5.99 -12.35
CA ARG A 65 -1.48 -6.98 -13.15
C ARG A 65 -1.39 -6.73 -14.64
N SER A 66 -1.59 -5.49 -15.09
CA SER A 66 -1.47 -5.12 -16.52
C SER A 66 -0.06 -5.34 -17.08
N ASN A 67 0.95 -5.42 -16.21
CA ASN A 67 2.32 -5.71 -16.57
C ASN A 67 2.73 -7.16 -16.28
N GLY A 68 1.80 -8.06 -15.97
CA GLY A 68 2.07 -9.50 -15.81
C GLY A 68 2.86 -9.84 -14.53
N TYR A 69 2.78 -9.01 -13.49
CA TYR A 69 3.24 -9.43 -12.17
C TYR A 69 2.21 -10.40 -11.58
N GLU A 70 2.67 -11.62 -11.27
CA GLU A 70 1.83 -12.75 -10.83
C GLU A 70 2.18 -13.26 -9.44
N ASP A 71 3.18 -12.65 -8.79
CA ASP A 71 3.66 -13.08 -7.47
C ASP A 71 2.86 -12.39 -6.34
N ASP A 72 3.23 -12.71 -5.10
CA ASP A 72 2.54 -12.27 -3.90
C ASP A 72 2.80 -10.80 -3.50
N ILE A 73 1.94 -10.29 -2.61
CA ILE A 73 2.16 -9.01 -1.92
C ILE A 73 2.24 -9.34 -0.42
N CYS A 74 3.45 -9.31 0.14
CA CYS A 74 3.70 -9.61 1.55
C CYS A 74 3.31 -8.42 2.43
N ILE A 75 2.37 -8.60 3.36
CA ILE A 75 1.98 -7.53 4.30
C ILE A 75 3.11 -7.31 5.32
N GLU A 76 3.62 -6.09 5.39
CA GLU A 76 4.71 -5.73 6.31
C GLU A 76 4.17 -5.12 7.61
N GLY A 77 3.99 -5.96 8.63
CA GLY A 77 3.39 -5.58 9.92
C GLY A 77 4.31 -4.87 10.92
N TYR A 78 3.83 -4.67 12.15
CA TYR A 78 4.55 -4.18 13.34
C TYR A 78 5.00 -2.70 13.37
N HIS A 79 4.55 -1.88 12.42
CA HIS A 79 4.97 -0.46 12.35
C HIS A 79 3.81 0.53 12.47
N ASP A 80 2.56 0.05 12.46
CA ASP A 80 1.39 0.91 12.54
C ASP A 80 1.23 1.45 13.98
N PRO A 81 1.14 2.78 14.20
CA PRO A 81 1.07 3.36 15.54
C PRO A 81 -0.28 3.15 16.24
N VAL A 82 -1.32 2.75 15.51
CA VAL A 82 -2.67 2.50 16.05
C VAL A 82 -2.96 1.00 16.15
N TYR A 83 -2.66 0.24 15.09
CA TYR A 83 -2.88 -1.20 15.02
C TYR A 83 -1.57 -1.96 15.29
N ASN A 84 -1.13 -1.91 16.55
CA ASN A 84 0.04 -2.64 17.06
C ASN A 84 -0.30 -3.40 18.34
N GLY A 85 0.65 -4.20 18.83
CA GLY A 85 0.50 -4.98 20.05
C GLY A 85 -0.67 -5.96 19.94
N GLU A 86 -1.65 -5.86 20.83
CA GLU A 86 -2.85 -6.70 20.78
C GLU A 86 -3.69 -6.53 19.51
N LEU A 87 -3.58 -5.37 18.84
CA LEU A 87 -4.31 -5.06 17.60
C LEU A 87 -3.53 -5.41 16.32
N GLU A 88 -2.30 -5.91 16.43
CA GLU A 88 -1.43 -6.19 15.28
C GLU A 88 -2.10 -7.12 14.27
N MET A 89 -2.62 -8.26 14.73
CA MET A 89 -3.29 -9.22 13.85
C MET A 89 -4.60 -8.67 13.26
N THR A 90 -5.30 -7.80 14.00
CA THR A 90 -6.47 -7.08 13.47
C THR A 90 -6.07 -6.20 12.29
N GLY A 91 -4.96 -5.46 12.41
CA GLY A 91 -4.41 -4.64 11.34
C GLY A 91 -3.99 -5.47 10.12
N GLN A 92 -3.27 -6.58 10.33
CA GLN A 92 -2.84 -7.44 9.23
C GLN A 92 -4.01 -8.11 8.50
N LEU A 93 -5.03 -8.59 9.22
CA LEU A 93 -6.23 -9.15 8.60
C LEU A 93 -7.03 -8.09 7.85
N HIS A 94 -7.11 -6.86 8.37
CA HIS A 94 -7.69 -5.73 7.64
C HIS A 94 -6.96 -5.50 6.32
N ALA A 95 -5.62 -5.38 6.34
CA ALA A 95 -4.82 -5.18 5.14
C ALA A 95 -4.99 -6.31 4.13
N LEU A 96 -5.02 -7.58 4.58
CA LEU A 96 -5.26 -8.72 3.71
C LEU A 96 -6.59 -8.60 2.97
N ASN A 97 -7.67 -8.31 3.71
CA ASN A 97 -9.00 -8.18 3.13
C ASN A 97 -9.09 -6.96 2.20
N TYR A 98 -8.48 -5.84 2.59
CA TYR A 98 -8.42 -4.63 1.79
C TYR A 98 -7.67 -4.85 0.46
N LEU A 99 -6.50 -5.48 0.48
CA LEU A 99 -5.71 -5.78 -0.72
C LEU A 99 -6.43 -6.78 -1.65
N LYS A 100 -7.09 -7.80 -1.07
CA LYS A 100 -7.96 -8.70 -1.85
C LYS A 100 -9.09 -7.93 -2.53
N TRP A 101 -9.73 -7.01 -1.82
CA TRP A 101 -10.76 -6.14 -2.40
C TRP A 101 -10.18 -5.26 -3.53
N CYS A 102 -9.01 -4.64 -3.33
CA CYS A 102 -8.35 -3.82 -4.34
C CYS A 102 -8.00 -4.59 -5.63
N ARG A 103 -7.77 -5.92 -5.59
CA ARG A 103 -7.54 -6.72 -6.81
C ARG A 103 -8.81 -7.15 -7.55
N GLY A 104 -9.99 -6.76 -7.07
CA GLY A 104 -11.27 -7.14 -7.63
C GLY A 104 -12.02 -8.22 -6.83
N GLY A 105 -11.52 -8.60 -5.66
CA GLY A 105 -12.17 -9.58 -4.78
C GLY A 105 -11.95 -11.03 -5.21
N GLU A 106 -12.97 -11.85 -5.00
CA GLU A 106 -12.94 -13.28 -5.35
C GLU A 106 -13.11 -13.47 -6.86
N PHE A 107 -12.33 -14.39 -7.42
CA PHE A 107 -12.43 -14.72 -8.84
C PHE A 107 -13.83 -15.26 -9.15
N THR A 108 -14.47 -14.64 -10.13
CA THR A 108 -15.72 -15.13 -10.72
C THR A 108 -15.48 -15.27 -12.22
N PRO A 109 -15.59 -16.48 -12.79
CA PRO A 109 -15.32 -16.68 -14.21
C PRO A 109 -16.32 -15.89 -15.05
N THR A 110 -15.83 -15.27 -16.11
CA THR A 110 -16.69 -14.62 -17.11
C THR A 110 -17.57 -15.68 -17.76
N PRO A 111 -18.91 -15.64 -17.64
CA PRO A 111 -19.78 -16.74 -18.09
C PRO A 111 -19.70 -17.08 -19.57
N TRP A 112 -19.16 -16.18 -20.40
CA TRP A 112 -19.10 -16.28 -21.85
C TRP A 112 -17.67 -16.39 -22.41
N GLU A 113 -16.62 -16.29 -21.58
CA GLU A 113 -15.25 -16.61 -22.01
C GLU A 113 -14.94 -18.07 -21.67
N LYS A 114 -14.40 -18.81 -22.65
CA LYS A 114 -14.05 -20.24 -22.50
C LYS A 114 -12.59 -20.41 -22.15
#